data_AF-A0A538A3K7-F1
#
_entry.id   AF-A0A538A3K7-F1
#
_cell.length_a   1.000
_cell.length_b   1.000
_cell.length_c   1.000
_cell.angle_alpha   90.00
_cell.angle_beta   90.00
_cell.angle_gamma   90.00
#
_symmetry.space_group_name_H-M   'P 1'
#
loop_
_entity.id
_entity.type
_entity.pdbx_description
1 polymer ?
#
loop_
_entity_poly.entity_id
_entity_poly.type
_entity_poly.pdbx_seq_one_letter_code
_entity_poly.pdbx_strand_id
1 'polypeptide(L)'
;VEETIGAFEELVDRGQIRAYGVSNVTADDLRAALAVGEPALVQNSYSLLDRGDEEEVLPLCREHGIGYEAFSPLAGGWLTGKYRRGETPPTGSRMELRPGPYGAFLDDRVFDALEAFARVAAERGTDMGTLAHAWLLAQPDLTAFVSGPRRPEHVRAAAAAAELQLSPAEADELAALFPQGESRSTVQPSPSRE
;
A
#
# COMPACT_ATOMS: atom_id res chain seq x y z
N VAL A 1 -13.16 16.87 -11.09
CA VAL A 1 -13.77 15.62 -10.59
C VAL A 1 -15.05 15.33 -11.36
N GLU A 2 -16.07 16.19 -11.29
CA GLU A 2 -17.36 16.01 -11.97
C GLU A 2 -17.26 15.65 -13.46
N GLU A 3 -16.59 16.46 -14.28
CA GLU A 3 -16.42 16.17 -15.72
C GLU A 3 -15.74 14.81 -15.97
N THR A 4 -14.70 14.50 -15.21
CA THR A 4 -13.93 13.26 -15.37
C THR A 4 -14.75 12.04 -14.96
N ILE A 5 -15.41 12.10 -13.80
CA ILE A 5 -16.22 11.00 -13.29
C ILE A 5 -17.44 10.78 -14.18
N GLY A 6 -18.12 11.85 -14.59
CA GLY A 6 -19.25 11.77 -15.52
C GLY A 6 -18.86 11.10 -16.85
N ALA A 7 -17.66 11.36 -17.38
CA ALA A 7 -17.17 10.67 -18.56
C ALA A 7 -16.98 9.16 -18.32
N PHE A 8 -16.50 8.74 -17.15
CA PHE A 8 -16.38 7.31 -16.81
C PHE A 8 -17.73 6.64 -16.59
N GLU A 9 -18.70 7.34 -15.97
CA GLU A 9 -20.09 6.87 -15.86
C GLU A 9 -20.69 6.62 -17.23
N GLU A 10 -20.54 7.56 -18.18
CA GLU A 10 -21.02 7.35 -19.55
C GLU A 10 -20.39 6.13 -20.23
N LEU A 11 -19.11 5.83 -19.96
CA LEU A 11 -18.45 4.64 -20.50
C LEU A 11 -19.01 3.34 -19.89
N VAL A 12 -19.40 3.36 -18.61
CA VAL A 12 -20.09 2.24 -17.95
C VAL A 12 -21.48 2.06 -18.55
N ASP A 13 -22.27 3.13 -18.67
CA ASP A 13 -23.63 3.11 -19.23
C ASP A 13 -23.66 2.60 -20.67
N ARG A 14 -22.65 2.97 -21.46
CA ARG A 14 -22.47 2.49 -22.84
C ARG A 14 -21.94 1.04 -22.92
N GLY A 15 -21.63 0.42 -21.78
CA GLY A 15 -21.08 -0.94 -21.69
C GLY A 15 -19.66 -1.07 -22.23
N GLN A 16 -18.92 0.03 -22.35
CA GLN A 16 -17.55 0.04 -22.89
C GLN A 16 -16.52 -0.37 -21.84
N ILE A 17 -16.82 -0.08 -20.57
CA ILE A 17 -16.09 -0.58 -19.41
C ILE A 17 -17.08 -1.17 -18.41
N ARG A 18 -16.62 -2.08 -17.54
CA ARG A 18 -17.48 -2.67 -16.49
C ARG A 18 -17.54 -1.84 -15.23
N ALA A 19 -16.45 -1.14 -14.93
CA ALA A 19 -16.26 -0.35 -13.73
C ALA A 19 -15.05 0.56 -13.92
N TYR A 20 -14.92 1.54 -13.04
CA TYR A 20 -13.74 2.40 -12.93
C TYR A 20 -13.38 2.57 -11.45
N GLY A 21 -12.20 3.13 -11.19
CA GLY A 21 -11.74 3.45 -9.85
C GLY A 21 -10.94 4.74 -9.82
N VAL A 22 -10.59 5.17 -8.61
CA VAL A 22 -9.78 6.37 -8.35
C VAL A 22 -8.48 5.98 -7.65
N SER A 23 -7.44 6.79 -7.76
CA SER A 23 -6.11 6.45 -7.24
C SER A 23 -5.36 7.68 -6.73
N ASN A 24 -4.56 7.49 -5.70
CA ASN A 24 -3.85 8.56 -4.98
C ASN A 24 -4.80 9.63 -4.42
N VAL A 25 -5.95 9.19 -3.90
CA VAL A 25 -7.00 10.08 -3.39
C VAL A 25 -6.94 10.18 -1.87
N THR A 26 -7.22 11.37 -1.35
CA THR A 26 -7.54 11.56 0.07
C THR A 26 -9.00 11.20 0.35
N ALA A 27 -9.41 11.22 1.62
CA ALA A 27 -10.82 11.06 2.00
C ALA A 27 -11.71 12.14 1.38
N ASP A 28 -11.23 13.39 1.31
CA ASP A 28 -11.97 14.49 0.69
C ASP A 28 -12.10 14.33 -0.82
N ASP A 29 -11.04 13.87 -1.50
CA ASP A 29 -11.10 13.55 -2.93
C ASP A 29 -12.11 12.42 -3.21
N LEU A 30 -12.13 11.39 -2.35
CA LEU A 30 -13.07 10.27 -2.46
C LEU A 30 -14.51 10.73 -2.22
N ARG A 31 -14.77 11.56 -1.20
CA ARG A 31 -16.09 12.17 -0.95
C ARG A 31 -16.55 13.01 -2.15
N ALA A 32 -15.65 13.78 -2.75
CA ALA A 32 -15.96 14.56 -3.95
C ALA A 32 -16.27 13.68 -5.16
N ALA A 33 -15.61 12.53 -5.32
CA ALA A 33 -15.94 11.56 -6.37
C ALA A 33 -17.31 10.90 -6.13
N LEU A 34 -17.60 10.49 -4.88
CA LEU A 34 -18.87 9.87 -4.49
C LEU A 34 -20.08 10.80 -4.61
N ALA A 35 -19.87 12.11 -4.59
CA ALA A 35 -20.93 13.08 -4.80
C ALA A 35 -21.47 13.09 -6.25
N VAL A 36 -20.71 12.52 -7.20
CA VAL A 36 -20.99 12.64 -8.65
C VAL A 36 -20.90 11.32 -9.42
N GLY A 37 -20.59 10.20 -8.75
CA GLY A 37 -20.51 8.88 -9.37
C GLY A 37 -20.24 7.77 -8.36
N GLU A 38 -20.08 6.55 -8.87
CA GLU A 38 -19.94 5.31 -8.11
C GLU A 38 -18.64 4.57 -8.46
N PRO A 39 -17.45 5.08 -8.03
CA PRO A 39 -16.20 4.36 -8.26
C PRO A 39 -16.21 3.01 -7.54
N ALA A 40 -15.84 1.95 -8.25
CA ALA A 40 -15.84 0.58 -7.71
C ALA A 40 -14.55 0.25 -6.92
N LEU A 41 -13.49 1.04 -7.10
CA LEU A 41 -12.18 0.78 -6.52
C LEU A 41 -11.43 2.05 -6.14
N VAL A 42 -10.72 2.03 -5.01
CA VAL A 42 -9.63 2.96 -4.67
C VAL A 42 -8.30 2.22 -4.77
N GLN A 43 -7.31 2.80 -5.46
CA GLN A 43 -5.94 2.27 -5.49
C GLN A 43 -4.95 3.26 -4.87
N ASN A 44 -4.59 3.05 -3.61
CA ASN A 44 -3.70 3.90 -2.82
C ASN A 44 -2.47 3.15 -2.31
N SER A 45 -1.48 3.88 -1.80
CA SER A 45 -0.28 3.28 -1.19
C SER A 45 -0.65 2.72 0.17
N TYR A 46 -0.32 1.46 0.43
CA TYR A 46 -0.62 0.85 1.72
C TYR A 46 0.35 -0.29 2.04
N SER A 47 0.92 -0.28 3.25
CA SER A 47 1.87 -1.27 3.76
C SER A 47 2.02 -1.11 5.27
N LEU A 48 2.76 -2.01 5.93
CA LEU A 48 3.14 -1.85 7.35
C LEU A 48 3.81 -0.50 7.69
N LEU A 49 4.43 0.16 6.70
CA LEU A 49 5.10 1.46 6.84
C LEU A 49 4.25 2.66 6.38
N ASP A 50 3.10 2.43 5.77
CA ASP A 50 2.24 3.47 5.19
C ASP A 50 0.78 3.07 5.42
N ARG A 51 0.21 3.54 6.54
CA ARG A 51 -1.12 3.17 7.04
C ARG A 51 -2.07 4.36 7.23
N GLY A 52 -1.74 5.52 6.64
CA GLY A 52 -2.54 6.74 6.80
C GLY A 52 -4.00 6.59 6.36
N ASP A 53 -4.27 5.67 5.43
CA ASP A 53 -5.61 5.42 4.91
C ASP A 53 -6.53 4.66 5.89
N GLU A 54 -6.00 4.09 6.99
CA GLU A 54 -6.80 3.40 8.03
C GLU A 54 -7.74 4.34 8.79
N GLU A 55 -7.40 5.63 8.88
CA GLU A 55 -8.18 6.60 9.63
C GLU A 55 -9.43 7.07 8.89
N GLU A 56 -9.34 7.26 7.57
CA GLU A 56 -10.43 7.90 6.81
C GLU A 56 -10.80 7.19 5.50
N VAL A 57 -9.83 6.79 4.66
CA VAL A 57 -10.12 6.27 3.32
C VAL A 57 -10.67 4.84 3.37
N LEU A 58 -10.06 3.95 4.15
CA LEU A 58 -10.54 2.57 4.32
C LEU A 58 -11.96 2.53 4.94
N PRO A 59 -12.27 3.29 6.01
CA PRO A 59 -13.64 3.43 6.50
C PRO A 59 -14.65 3.88 5.45
N LEU A 60 -14.31 4.87 4.62
CA LEU A 60 -15.18 5.33 3.52
C LEU A 60 -15.38 4.24 2.47
N CYS A 61 -14.33 3.51 2.10
CA CYS A 61 -14.44 2.41 1.15
C CYS A 61 -15.40 1.33 1.68
N ARG A 62 -15.25 0.95 2.95
CA ARG A 62 -16.14 -0.01 3.62
C ARG A 62 -17.59 0.48 3.68
N GLU A 63 -17.82 1.75 4.00
CA GLU A 63 -19.16 2.34 4.07
C GLU A 63 -19.90 2.31 2.72
N HIS A 64 -19.17 2.59 1.64
CA HIS A 64 -19.74 2.70 0.29
C HIS A 64 -19.60 1.42 -0.56
N GLY A 65 -19.05 0.33 0.00
CA GLY A 65 -18.85 -0.93 -0.72
C GLY A 65 -17.81 -0.86 -1.84
N ILE A 66 -16.84 0.06 -1.72
CA ILE A 66 -15.76 0.28 -2.68
C ILE A 66 -14.61 -0.67 -2.34
N GLY A 67 -14.06 -1.35 -3.36
CA GLY A 67 -12.86 -2.15 -3.15
C GLY A 67 -11.64 -1.28 -2.88
N TYR A 68 -10.73 -1.72 -2.02
CA TYR A 68 -9.45 -1.06 -1.80
C TYR A 68 -8.30 -1.93 -2.31
N GLU A 69 -7.49 -1.39 -3.21
CA GLU A 69 -6.31 -2.06 -3.78
C GLU A 69 -5.02 -1.34 -3.36
N ALA A 70 -4.16 -2.04 -2.61
CA ALA A 70 -2.89 -1.48 -2.18
C ALA A 70 -1.84 -1.49 -3.30
N PHE A 71 -1.19 -0.36 -3.58
CA PHE A 71 0.08 -0.33 -4.29
C PHE A 71 1.25 -0.12 -3.32
N SER A 72 2.48 -0.43 -3.79
CA SER A 72 3.70 -0.40 -2.97
C SER A 72 3.61 -1.28 -1.70
N PRO A 73 3.14 -2.53 -1.77
CA PRO A 73 2.92 -3.39 -0.60
C PRO A 73 4.18 -3.63 0.25
N LEU A 74 5.37 -3.53 -0.38
CA LEU A 74 6.67 -3.69 0.28
C LEU A 74 7.38 -2.35 0.55
N ALA A 75 6.68 -1.22 0.43
CA ALA A 75 7.19 0.11 0.66
C ALA A 75 8.51 0.39 -0.11
N GLY A 76 8.55 0.18 -1.43
CA GLY A 76 9.80 0.32 -2.21
C GLY A 76 10.86 -0.77 -1.95
N GLY A 77 10.49 -1.79 -1.17
CA GLY A 77 11.33 -2.90 -0.71
C GLY A 77 11.99 -2.67 0.65
N TRP A 78 11.52 -1.70 1.42
CA TRP A 78 11.92 -1.56 2.83
C TRP A 78 11.53 -2.78 3.66
N LEU A 79 10.38 -3.40 3.35
CA LEU A 79 9.91 -4.61 4.01
C LEU A 79 10.56 -5.91 3.47
N THR A 80 11.72 -5.83 2.79
CA THR A 80 12.46 -7.02 2.32
C THR A 80 13.81 -7.23 3.01
N GLY A 81 14.17 -6.36 3.98
CA GLY A 81 15.44 -6.45 4.71
C GLY A 81 16.69 -6.01 3.93
N LYS A 82 16.52 -5.41 2.74
CA LYS A 82 17.64 -4.99 1.88
C LYS A 82 18.21 -3.61 2.24
N TYR A 83 17.53 -2.83 3.06
CA TYR A 83 17.98 -1.53 3.55
C TYR A 83 18.37 -1.67 5.03
N ARG A 84 19.57 -1.20 5.37
CA ARG A 84 20.16 -1.36 6.70
C ARG A 84 20.66 -0.02 7.21
N ARG A 85 20.64 0.13 8.53
CA ARG A 85 21.06 1.36 9.21
C ARG A 85 22.51 1.69 8.90
N GLY A 86 22.78 2.92 8.49
CA GLY A 86 24.13 3.40 8.18
C GLY A 86 24.76 2.81 6.91
N GLU A 87 24.05 1.98 6.16
CA GLU A 87 24.53 1.42 4.89
C GLU A 87 23.99 2.21 3.70
N THR A 88 24.81 2.31 2.65
CA THR A 88 24.36 2.88 1.38
C THR A 88 23.29 1.97 0.75
N PRO A 89 22.18 2.53 0.24
CA PRO A 89 21.16 1.73 -0.45
C PRO A 89 21.76 0.91 -1.60
N PRO A 90 21.34 -0.36 -1.78
CA PRO A 90 21.83 -1.19 -2.88
C PRO A 90 21.61 -0.56 -4.26
N THR A 91 22.52 -0.80 -5.18
CA THR A 91 22.41 -0.36 -6.57
C THR A 91 21.15 -0.91 -7.26
N GLY A 92 20.49 -0.08 -8.05
CA GLY A 92 19.23 -0.35 -8.74
C GLY A 92 18.00 -0.37 -7.83
N SER A 93 18.17 -0.07 -6.53
CA SER A 93 17.08 -0.05 -5.56
C SER A 93 16.23 1.22 -5.67
N ARG A 94 15.01 1.20 -5.12
CA ARG A 94 14.11 2.37 -5.16
C ARG A 94 14.68 3.57 -4.41
N MET A 95 15.33 3.32 -3.27
CA MET A 95 16.03 4.36 -2.52
C MET A 95 17.17 5.03 -3.31
N GLU A 96 17.90 4.30 -4.16
CA GLU A 96 18.93 4.92 -5.01
C GLU A 96 18.29 5.70 -6.19
N LEU A 97 17.32 5.09 -6.88
CA LEU A 97 16.76 5.63 -8.12
C LEU A 97 15.70 6.73 -7.92
N ARG A 98 14.95 6.67 -6.82
CA ARG A 98 13.84 7.58 -6.50
C ARG A 98 13.61 7.64 -4.98
N PRO A 99 14.50 8.28 -4.20
CA PRO A 99 14.41 8.31 -2.74
C PRO A 99 13.21 9.11 -2.20
N GLY A 100 12.71 10.12 -2.94
CA GLY A 100 11.71 11.07 -2.46
C GLY A 100 10.53 10.47 -1.68
N PRO A 101 9.78 9.51 -2.24
CA PRO A 101 8.64 8.89 -1.57
C PRO A 101 8.96 8.07 -0.30
N TYR A 102 10.24 7.79 -0.05
CA TYR A 102 10.68 6.87 1.00
C TYR A 102 11.60 7.54 2.04
N GLY A 103 11.84 8.85 1.91
CA GLY A 103 12.75 9.58 2.80
C GLY A 103 12.33 9.52 4.26
N ALA A 104 11.03 9.52 4.54
CA ALA A 104 10.48 9.41 5.90
C ALA A 104 10.83 8.08 6.60
N PHE A 105 11.21 7.04 5.85
CA PHE A 105 11.60 5.75 6.42
C PHE A 105 13.06 5.74 6.91
N LEU A 106 13.86 6.77 6.61
CA LEU A 106 15.20 6.99 7.18
C LEU A 106 15.10 7.52 8.62
N ASP A 107 14.47 6.75 9.49
CA ASP A 107 14.24 7.06 10.91
C ASP A 107 14.70 5.85 11.75
N ASP A 108 15.37 6.12 12.87
CA ASP A 108 15.93 5.06 13.72
C ASP A 108 14.84 4.10 14.26
N ARG A 109 13.62 4.61 14.52
CA ARG A 109 12.48 3.81 14.98
C ARG A 109 11.97 2.87 13.87
N VAL A 110 12.03 3.32 12.62
CA VAL A 110 11.69 2.47 11.47
C VAL A 110 12.71 1.34 11.32
N PHE A 111 14.01 1.63 11.50
CA PHE A 111 15.02 0.57 11.50
C PHE A 111 14.84 -0.41 12.65
N ASP A 112 14.54 0.05 13.87
CA ASP A 112 14.24 -0.83 15.01
C ASP A 112 13.05 -1.75 14.71
N ALA A 113 11.99 -1.22 14.10
CA ALA A 113 10.81 -1.98 13.67
C ALA A 113 11.17 -3.03 12.62
N LEU A 114 11.99 -2.67 11.62
CA LEU A 114 12.44 -3.60 10.57
C LEU A 114 13.30 -4.73 11.12
N GLU A 115 14.18 -4.45 12.07
CA GLU A 115 14.99 -5.45 12.75
C GLU A 115 14.12 -6.41 13.58
N ALA A 116 13.09 -5.89 14.27
CA ALA A 116 12.12 -6.72 14.97
C ALA A 116 11.30 -7.58 14.02
N PHE A 117 10.79 -6.99 12.94
CA PHE A 117 10.03 -7.71 11.91
C PHE A 117 10.87 -8.81 11.23
N ALA A 118 12.16 -8.56 11.00
CA ALA A 118 13.08 -9.57 10.49
C ALA A 118 13.23 -10.77 11.42
N ARG A 119 13.29 -10.54 12.75
CA ARG A 119 13.31 -11.63 13.75
C ARG A 119 12.02 -12.46 13.70
N VAL A 120 10.86 -11.81 13.66
CA VAL A 120 9.56 -12.51 13.59
C VAL A 120 9.44 -13.34 12.31
N ALA A 121 9.89 -12.81 11.16
CA ALA A 121 9.92 -13.57 9.91
C ALA A 121 10.81 -14.82 10.03
N ALA A 122 12.01 -14.68 10.61
CA ALA A 122 12.94 -15.79 10.81
C ALA A 122 12.40 -16.86 11.77
N GLU A 123 11.77 -16.46 12.87
CA GLU A 123 11.11 -17.37 13.83
C GLU A 123 9.98 -18.17 13.19
N ARG A 124 9.28 -17.58 12.22
CA ARG A 124 8.23 -18.22 11.41
C ARG A 124 8.78 -19.01 10.21
N GLY A 125 10.08 -19.05 10.01
CA GLY A 125 10.72 -19.76 8.89
C GLY A 125 10.39 -19.16 7.50
N THR A 126 10.08 -17.86 7.44
CA THR A 126 9.74 -17.14 6.20
C THR A 126 10.64 -15.92 6.00
N ASP A 127 10.51 -15.24 4.87
CA ASP A 127 11.19 -13.96 4.61
C ASP A 127 10.26 -12.76 4.89
N MET A 128 10.86 -11.58 5.13
CA MET A 128 10.13 -10.36 5.44
C MET A 128 9.12 -9.97 4.35
N GLY A 129 9.46 -10.18 3.07
CA GLY A 129 8.58 -9.82 1.97
C GLY A 129 7.33 -10.69 1.93
N THR A 130 7.50 -11.99 2.12
CA THR A 130 6.40 -12.95 2.25
C THR A 130 5.53 -12.62 3.48
N LEU A 131 6.12 -12.34 4.64
CA LEU A 131 5.37 -11.96 5.84
C LEU A 131 4.62 -10.63 5.67
N ALA A 132 5.20 -9.64 4.99
CA ALA A 132 4.54 -8.36 4.74
C ALA A 132 3.34 -8.49 3.80
N HIS A 133 3.44 -9.35 2.78
CA HIS A 133 2.28 -9.70 1.95
C HIS A 133 1.21 -10.46 2.75
N ALA A 134 1.61 -11.37 3.65
CA ALA A 134 0.67 -12.10 4.49
C ALA A 134 -0.11 -11.15 5.42
N TRP A 135 0.57 -10.14 5.96
CA TRP A 135 -0.08 -9.08 6.74
C TRP A 135 -1.13 -8.31 5.93
N LEU A 136 -0.84 -7.98 4.66
CA LEU A 136 -1.82 -7.35 3.78
C LEU A 136 -3.04 -8.25 3.54
N LEU A 137 -2.83 -9.54 3.27
CA LEU A 137 -3.92 -10.50 3.07
C LEU A 137 -4.81 -10.70 4.31
N ALA A 138 -4.31 -10.36 5.49
CA ALA A 138 -5.07 -10.42 6.74
C ALA A 138 -5.94 -9.18 7.00
N GLN A 139 -5.80 -8.12 6.20
CA GLN A 139 -6.57 -6.89 6.41
C GLN A 139 -8.01 -7.05 5.89
N PRO A 140 -9.04 -6.83 6.74
CA PRO A 140 -10.43 -7.10 6.38
C PRO A 140 -10.96 -6.16 5.28
N ASP A 141 -10.44 -4.93 5.24
CA ASP A 141 -10.89 -3.90 4.31
C ASP A 141 -10.04 -3.84 3.02
N LEU A 142 -9.04 -4.73 2.88
CA LEU A 142 -8.21 -4.82 1.68
C LEU A 142 -8.80 -5.82 0.68
N THR A 143 -9.13 -5.36 -0.53
CA THR A 143 -9.62 -6.22 -1.61
C THR A 143 -8.49 -6.96 -2.32
N ALA A 144 -7.39 -6.25 -2.60
CA ALA A 144 -6.23 -6.80 -3.29
C ALA A 144 -4.98 -5.95 -3.03
N PHE A 145 -3.81 -6.43 -3.43
CA PHE A 145 -2.62 -5.60 -3.57
C PHE A 145 -1.91 -5.89 -4.88
N VAL A 146 -1.30 -4.85 -5.46
CA VAL A 146 -0.52 -4.96 -6.68
C VAL A 146 0.89 -5.43 -6.36
N SER A 147 1.24 -6.62 -6.83
CA SER A 147 2.62 -7.09 -6.86
C SER A 147 3.25 -6.78 -8.23
N GLY A 148 4.36 -6.03 -8.23
CA GLY A 148 5.11 -5.64 -9.44
C GLY A 148 6.43 -6.42 -9.59
N PRO A 149 6.40 -7.73 -9.90
CA PRO A 149 7.59 -8.56 -9.95
C PRO A 149 8.47 -8.20 -11.16
N ARG A 150 9.74 -7.83 -10.92
CA ARG A 150 10.75 -7.80 -12.00
C ARG A 150 11.34 -9.17 -12.33
N ARG A 151 11.12 -10.17 -11.48
CA ARG A 151 11.71 -11.50 -11.56
C ARG A 151 10.71 -12.54 -11.03
N PRO A 152 10.72 -13.79 -11.54
CA PRO A 152 9.76 -14.81 -11.17
C PRO A 152 9.71 -15.11 -9.66
N GLU A 153 10.84 -15.01 -8.95
CA GLU A 153 10.90 -15.23 -7.51
C GLU A 153 10.04 -14.26 -6.69
N HIS A 154 9.82 -13.03 -7.17
CA HIS A 154 8.97 -12.05 -6.47
C HIS A 154 7.50 -12.46 -6.49
N VAL A 155 7.06 -13.18 -7.53
CA VAL A 155 5.69 -13.75 -7.58
C VAL A 155 5.55 -14.86 -6.55
N ARG A 156 6.59 -15.67 -6.36
CA ARG A 156 6.57 -16.78 -5.38
C ARG A 156 6.40 -16.28 -3.96
N ALA A 157 7.00 -15.15 -3.59
CA ALA A 157 6.81 -14.55 -2.27
C ALA A 157 5.35 -14.11 -2.03
N ALA A 158 4.69 -13.50 -3.02
CA ALA A 158 3.27 -13.15 -2.92
C ALA A 158 2.37 -14.40 -2.87
N ALA A 159 2.72 -15.44 -3.63
CA ALA A 159 1.99 -16.72 -3.58
C ALA A 159 2.15 -17.44 -2.24
N ALA A 160 3.38 -17.49 -1.70
CA ALA A 160 3.67 -18.11 -0.40
C ALA A 160 2.97 -17.38 0.76
N ALA A 161 2.70 -16.08 0.61
CA ALA A 161 1.96 -15.31 1.61
C ALA A 161 0.52 -15.81 1.81
N ALA A 162 -0.12 -16.36 0.76
CA ALA A 162 -1.47 -16.93 0.87
C ALA A 162 -1.52 -18.19 1.76
N GLU A 163 -0.38 -18.89 1.91
CA GLU A 163 -0.24 -20.05 2.78
C GLU A 163 0.05 -19.65 4.24
N LEU A 164 0.47 -18.39 4.48
CA LEU A 164 0.69 -17.83 5.80
C LEU A 164 -0.57 -17.12 6.29
N GLN A 165 -1.56 -17.89 6.73
CA GLN A 165 -2.78 -17.35 7.31
C GLN A 165 -2.49 -16.73 8.68
N LEU A 166 -2.39 -15.40 8.73
CA LEU A 166 -2.30 -14.65 9.98
C LEU A 166 -3.70 -14.46 10.57
N SER A 167 -3.83 -14.69 11.87
CA SER A 167 -5.01 -14.24 12.61
C SER A 167 -5.03 -12.72 12.75
N PRO A 168 -6.20 -12.09 12.98
CA PRO A 168 -6.28 -10.65 13.23
C PRO A 168 -5.34 -10.16 14.34
N ALA A 169 -5.24 -10.92 15.44
CA ALA A 169 -4.35 -10.60 16.55
C ALA A 169 -2.87 -10.61 16.14
N GLU A 170 -2.43 -11.57 15.33
CA GLU A 170 -1.06 -11.60 14.81
C GLU A 170 -0.81 -10.44 13.83
N ALA A 171 -1.79 -10.10 13.01
CA ALA A 171 -1.68 -8.96 12.11
C ALA A 171 -1.53 -7.64 12.90
N ASP A 172 -2.29 -7.48 13.99
CA ASP A 172 -2.19 -6.34 14.90
C ASP A 172 -0.82 -6.29 15.61
N GLU A 173 -0.31 -7.43 16.09
CA GLU A 173 1.02 -7.54 16.70
C GLU A 173 2.13 -7.11 15.74
N LEU A 174 2.07 -7.56 14.48
CA LEU A 174 3.02 -7.14 13.44
C LEU A 174 2.91 -5.64 13.15
N ALA A 175 1.69 -5.12 13.05
CA ALA A 175 1.41 -3.70 12.86
C ALA A 175 1.95 -2.84 14.00
N ALA A 176 1.89 -3.33 15.24
CA ALA A 176 2.37 -2.63 16.43
C ALA A 176 3.91 -2.49 16.49
N LEU A 177 4.66 -3.28 15.70
CA LEU A 177 6.11 -3.12 15.58
C LEU A 177 6.49 -1.79 14.92
N PHE A 178 5.63 -1.29 14.03
CA PHE A 178 5.92 -0.11 13.22
C PHE A 178 5.31 1.15 13.86
N PRO A 179 6.01 2.29 13.81
CA PRO A 179 5.42 3.55 14.24
C PRO A 179 4.15 3.83 13.41
N GLN A 180 3.10 4.33 14.06
CA GLN A 180 1.95 4.85 13.34
C GLN A 180 2.41 6.06 12.52
N GLY A 181 2.21 6.01 11.21
CA GLY A 181 2.53 7.13 10.32
C GLY A 181 1.55 8.27 10.57
N GLU A 182 2.03 9.51 10.49
CA GLU A 182 1.13 10.66 10.40
C GLU A 182 0.37 10.60 9.07
N SER A 183 -0.94 10.91 9.09
CA SER A 183 -1.79 10.97 7.89
C SER A 183 -1.13 11.81 6.79
N ARG A 184 -1.18 11.32 5.55
CA ARG A 184 -0.49 11.92 4.41
C ARG A 184 -0.95 13.36 4.18
N SER A 185 -0.12 14.34 4.53
CA SER A 185 -0.12 15.62 3.81
C SER A 185 0.47 15.38 2.42
N THR A 186 -0.35 15.64 1.39
CA THR A 186 -0.15 15.35 -0.03
C THR A 186 1.29 15.43 -0.56
N VAL A 187 1.62 14.49 -1.45
CA VAL A 187 2.61 14.70 -2.53
C VAL A 187 2.18 15.95 -3.30
N GLN A 188 3.03 16.99 -3.32
CA GLN A 188 2.79 18.18 -4.12
C GLN A 188 2.49 17.80 -5.57
N PRO A 189 1.56 18.51 -6.25
CA PRO A 189 1.28 18.27 -7.65
C PRO A 189 2.59 18.30 -8.44
N SER A 190 2.74 17.36 -9.38
CA SER A 190 3.85 17.41 -10.35
C SER A 190 3.90 18.82 -10.92
N PRO A 191 5.09 19.46 -11.00
CA PRO A 191 5.18 20.75 -11.66
C PRO A 191 4.64 20.57 -13.07
N SER A 192 3.67 21.43 -13.41
CA SER A 192 3.11 21.54 -14.74
C SER A 192 4.26 21.50 -15.74
N ARG A 193 4.24 20.54 -16.67
CA ARG A 193 5.13 20.62 -17.82
C ARG A 193 4.70 21.84 -18.62
N GLU A 194 5.50 22.89 -18.59
CA GLU A 194 5.50 23.96 -19.60
C GLU A 194 5.88 23.39 -20.98
#